data_AF-A0A969BR37-F1
#
_entry.id   AF-A0A969BR37-F1
#
_cell.length_a   1.000
_cell.length_b   1.000
_cell.length_c   1.000
_cell.angle_alpha   90.00
_cell.angle_beta   90.00
_cell.angle_gamma   90.00
#
_symmetry.space_group_name_H-M   'P 1'
#
loop_
_entity.id
_entity.type
_entity.pdbx_description
1 polymer ?
#
loop_
_entity_poly.entity_id
_entity_poly.type
_entity_poly.pdbx_seq_one_letter_code
_entity_poly.pdbx_strand_id
1 'polypeptide(L)'
;MRGDWISEVGPTKEMLVTDCPCEDYTQMIEITCKPKSGTVHVELHDFLGKEGKDGDAVEVEFAIDGKTTRHAAILSNFSDGELQPVFDTTPNDDLFAAIAGGKRLVMTYQGRKAETALRGSSKAIAAMGAYCAEP
;
A
#
# COMPACT_ATOMS: atom_id res chain seq x y z
N MET A 1 6.44 9.31 -20.06
CA MET A 1 6.62 7.84 -20.13
C MET A 1 5.79 7.23 -19.02
N ARG A 2 4.97 6.21 -19.29
CA ARG A 2 4.10 5.53 -18.31
C ARG A 2 4.61 4.10 -18.18
N GLY A 3 4.91 3.64 -16.99
CA GLY A 3 5.40 2.29 -16.78
C GLY A 3 5.39 1.92 -15.32
N ASP A 4 5.03 0.67 -15.06
CA ASP A 4 5.17 -0.03 -13.80
C ASP A 4 6.63 0.15 -13.32
N TRP A 5 6.83 0.83 -12.19
CA TRP A 5 8.16 0.96 -11.61
C TRP A 5 8.32 -0.12 -10.54
N ILE A 6 9.26 -1.02 -10.80
CA ILE A 6 9.77 -1.98 -9.82
C ILE A 6 11.21 -1.54 -9.54
N SER A 7 11.44 -0.98 -8.35
CA SER A 7 12.82 -0.70 -7.88
C SER A 7 13.14 -1.67 -6.76
N GLU A 8 14.30 -2.30 -6.85
CA GLU A 8 14.94 -2.86 -5.66
C GLU A 8 15.47 -1.67 -4.84
N VAL A 9 15.06 -1.52 -3.59
CA VAL A 9 15.49 -0.42 -2.73
C VAL A 9 16.28 -0.99 -1.55
N GLY A 10 17.51 -0.50 -1.36
CA GLY A 10 18.33 -0.81 -0.19
C GLY A 10 19.01 -2.19 -0.15
N PRO A 11 19.88 -2.44 0.86
CA PRO A 11 20.60 -3.69 1.05
C PRO A 11 19.72 -4.86 1.53
N THR A 12 18.44 -4.61 1.79
CA THR A 12 17.48 -5.52 2.43
C THR A 12 16.63 -6.35 1.48
N LYS A 13 16.84 -6.26 0.15
CA LYS A 13 16.03 -7.01 -0.81
C LYS A 13 14.55 -6.61 -0.62
N GLU A 14 14.26 -5.34 -0.88
CA GLU A 14 12.89 -4.80 -0.85
C GLU A 14 12.47 -4.50 -2.29
N MET A 15 11.30 -4.97 -2.67
CA MET A 15 10.68 -4.63 -3.94
C MET A 15 9.67 -3.52 -3.67
N LEU A 16 9.77 -2.42 -4.42
CA LEU A 16 8.79 -1.33 -4.38
C LEU A 16 7.93 -1.40 -5.63
N VAL A 17 6.60 -1.43 -5.47
CA VAL A 17 5.64 -1.31 -6.58
C VAL A 17 4.93 0.01 -6.48
N THR A 18 5.08 0.86 -7.50
CA THR A 18 4.35 2.12 -7.60
C THR A 18 3.54 2.16 -8.89
N ASP A 19 2.25 2.39 -8.76
CA ASP A 19 1.33 2.58 -9.88
C ASP A 19 1.01 4.07 -9.99
N CYS A 20 1.65 4.77 -10.92
CA CYS A 20 1.38 6.20 -11.11
C CYS A 20 1.66 6.66 -12.56
N PRO A 21 0.74 7.40 -13.18
CA PRO A 21 1.10 8.46 -14.08
C PRO A 21 1.27 9.76 -13.27
N CYS A 22 2.48 10.36 -13.25
CA CYS A 22 2.79 11.78 -13.00
C CYS A 22 3.69 12.10 -11.78
N GLU A 23 4.29 13.30 -11.85
CA GLU A 23 5.33 13.93 -11.02
C GLU A 23 4.91 14.26 -9.56
N ASP A 24 3.70 13.90 -9.14
CA ASP A 24 3.14 14.16 -7.80
C ASP A 24 3.04 12.85 -6.99
N TYR A 25 3.83 12.75 -5.93
CA TYR A 25 3.92 11.58 -5.03
C TYR A 25 2.70 11.35 -4.13
N THR A 26 1.68 12.21 -4.20
CA THR A 26 0.57 12.30 -3.24
C THR A 26 -0.60 11.34 -3.49
N GLN A 27 -0.50 10.44 -4.48
CA GLN A 27 -1.53 9.42 -4.79
C GLN A 27 -0.91 8.06 -5.13
N MET A 28 0.21 7.74 -4.47
CA MET A 28 1.01 6.55 -4.73
C MET A 28 0.70 5.45 -3.71
N ILE A 29 0.43 4.23 -4.16
CA ILE A 29 0.57 3.06 -3.28
C ILE A 29 2.02 2.63 -3.34
N GLU A 30 2.64 2.51 -2.18
CA GLU A 30 3.88 1.79 -1.97
C GLU A 30 3.54 0.43 -1.38
N ILE A 31 4.03 -0.61 -2.03
CA ILE A 31 3.97 -1.97 -1.49
C ILE A 31 5.41 -2.41 -1.35
N THR A 32 5.78 -2.82 -0.13
CA THR A 32 7.13 -3.24 0.22
C THR A 32 7.06 -4.63 0.84
N CYS A 33 7.91 -5.54 0.40
CA CYS A 33 7.98 -6.87 0.98
C CYS A 33 9.35 -7.17 1.58
N LYS A 34 9.36 -7.78 2.76
CA LYS A 34 10.56 -8.32 3.42
C LYS A 34 10.52 -9.86 3.35
N PRO A 35 11.29 -10.50 2.45
CA PRO A 35 11.21 -11.95 2.22
C PRO A 35 11.39 -12.79 3.48
N LYS A 36 12.34 -12.40 4.35
CA LYS A 36 12.64 -13.13 5.60
C LYS A 36 11.47 -13.20 6.60
N SER A 37 10.53 -12.26 6.54
CA SER A 37 9.36 -12.26 7.44
C SER A 37 8.07 -12.69 6.75
N GLY A 38 8.08 -12.79 5.41
CA GLY A 38 6.87 -13.01 4.61
C GLY A 38 5.83 -11.89 4.74
N THR A 39 6.24 -10.73 5.29
CA THR A 39 5.36 -9.58 5.53
C THR A 39 5.38 -8.68 4.31
N VAL A 40 4.19 -8.32 3.87
CA VAL A 40 3.96 -7.25 2.91
C VAL A 40 3.49 -6.03 3.68
N HIS A 41 4.20 -4.93 3.52
CA HIS A 41 3.79 -3.60 3.96
C HIS A 41 3.10 -2.91 2.80
N VAL A 42 1.87 -2.45 3.01
CA VAL A 42 1.14 -1.60 2.06
C VAL A 42 0.99 -0.22 2.68
N GLU A 43 1.37 0.80 1.92
CA GLU A 43 1.25 2.21 2.27
C GLU A 43 0.57 2.92 1.11
N LEU A 44 -0.37 3.82 1.40
CA LEU A 44 -0.87 4.76 0.42
C LEU A 44 -0.40 6.14 0.85
N HIS A 45 0.52 6.71 0.09
CA HIS A 45 1.05 8.04 0.27
C HIS A 45 0.02 9.06 -0.16
N ASP A 46 -1.00 9.24 0.67
CA ASP A 46 -1.92 10.37 0.63
C ASP A 46 -2.28 10.73 2.08
N PHE A 47 -2.35 12.02 2.37
CA PHE A 47 -2.34 12.55 3.73
C PHE A 47 -3.68 12.29 4.44
N LEU A 48 -3.70 11.34 5.39
CA LEU A 48 -4.97 10.90 5.97
C LEU A 48 -5.21 11.32 7.43
N GLY A 49 -4.23 11.77 8.22
CA GLY A 49 -4.51 12.19 9.60
C GLY A 49 -3.47 13.06 10.30
N LYS A 50 -3.96 13.86 11.26
CA LYS A 50 -3.15 14.54 12.31
C LYS A 50 -3.56 14.10 13.72
N GLU A 51 -4.54 13.22 13.82
CA GLU A 51 -5.07 12.70 15.08
C GLU A 51 -4.55 11.28 15.32
N GLY A 52 -4.31 10.94 16.58
CA GLY A 52 -3.69 9.67 16.98
C GLY A 52 -2.21 9.83 17.32
N LYS A 53 -1.53 8.70 17.51
CA LYS A 53 -0.09 8.60 17.74
C LYS A 53 0.51 7.49 16.87
N ASP A 54 1.80 7.63 16.59
CA ASP A 54 2.61 6.58 15.98
C ASP A 54 2.47 5.27 16.78
N GLY A 55 2.15 4.18 16.09
CA GLY A 55 1.88 2.87 16.68
C GLY A 55 0.42 2.61 17.06
N ASP A 56 -0.49 3.59 16.97
CA ASP A 56 -1.90 3.37 17.29
C ASP A 56 -2.57 2.46 16.23
N ALA A 57 -3.33 1.48 16.72
CA ALA A 57 -4.15 0.63 15.86
C ALA A 57 -5.42 1.36 15.43
N VAL A 58 -5.69 1.38 14.14
CA VAL A 58 -6.86 2.04 13.53
C VAL A 58 -7.54 1.11 12.53
N GLU A 59 -8.83 1.31 12.29
CA GLU A 59 -9.51 0.68 11.16
C GLU A 59 -9.60 1.66 9.98
N VAL A 60 -9.25 1.17 8.80
CA VAL A 60 -9.32 1.93 7.56
C VAL A 60 -10.22 1.22 6.58
N GLU A 61 -11.07 1.98 5.90
CA GLU A 61 -11.98 1.46 4.89
C GLU A 61 -11.32 1.50 3.52
N PHE A 62 -11.33 0.37 2.82
CA PHE A 62 -10.91 0.26 1.43
C PHE A 62 -12.12 0.04 0.55
N ALA A 63 -12.16 0.69 -0.60
CA ALA A 63 -13.08 0.38 -1.67
C ALA A 63 -12.29 0.09 -2.94
N ILE A 64 -12.29 -1.18 -3.37
CA ILE A 64 -11.64 -1.63 -4.60
C ILE A 64 -12.72 -2.00 -5.60
N ASP A 65 -12.75 -1.31 -6.74
CA ASP A 65 -13.78 -1.46 -7.79
C ASP A 65 -15.22 -1.41 -7.23
N GLY A 66 -15.43 -0.61 -6.17
CA GLY A 66 -16.73 -0.43 -5.50
C GLY A 66 -17.07 -1.48 -4.45
N LYS A 67 -16.21 -2.48 -4.20
CA LYS A 67 -16.35 -3.40 -3.07
C LYS A 67 -15.62 -2.86 -1.86
N THR A 68 -16.35 -2.69 -0.76
CA THR A 68 -15.82 -2.10 0.46
C THR A 68 -15.41 -3.17 1.47
N THR A 69 -14.21 -3.03 2.03
CA THR A 69 -13.69 -3.83 3.15
C THR A 69 -13.09 -2.90 4.21
N ARG A 70 -12.92 -3.41 5.44
CA ARG A 70 -12.18 -2.72 6.50
C ARG A 70 -10.99 -3.54 6.90
N HIS A 71 -9.85 -2.88 7.07
CA HIS A 71 -8.61 -3.51 7.48
C HIS A 71 -8.01 -2.74 8.65
N ALA A 72 -7.45 -3.49 9.59
CA ALA A 72 -6.65 -2.92 10.65
C ALA A 72 -5.34 -2.38 10.07
N ALA A 73 -4.97 -1.18 10.49
CA ALA A 73 -3.73 -0.52 10.16
C ALA A 73 -3.05 -0.06 11.45
N ILE A 74 -1.76 0.23 11.36
CA ILE A 74 -1.01 0.94 12.39
C ILE A 74 -0.70 2.33 11.85
N LEU A 75 -0.95 3.37 12.65
CA LEU A 75 -0.51 4.72 12.28
C LEU A 75 1.01 4.80 12.35
N SER A 76 1.63 5.33 11.31
CA SER A 76 3.06 5.60 11.25
C SER A 76 3.34 7.07 10.92
N ASN A 77 4.39 7.62 11.52
CA ASN A 77 4.88 8.96 11.16
C ASN A 77 5.44 8.97 9.74
N PHE A 78 4.85 9.80 8.88
CA PHE A 78 5.36 10.02 7.53
C PHE A 78 6.31 11.23 7.47
N SER A 79 5.78 12.45 7.67
CA SER A 79 6.56 13.70 7.69
C SER A 79 5.89 14.77 8.54
N ASP A 80 6.66 15.67 9.18
CA ASP A 80 6.17 16.85 9.90
C ASP A 80 5.02 16.59 10.91
N GLY A 81 5.02 15.40 11.54
CA GLY A 81 4.01 14.97 12.51
C GLY A 81 2.69 14.51 11.89
N GLU A 82 2.66 14.28 10.59
CA GLU A 82 1.53 13.69 9.88
C GLU A 82 1.57 12.17 9.98
N LEU A 83 0.42 11.58 10.25
CA LEU A 83 0.25 10.15 10.43
C LEU A 83 -0.41 9.56 9.19
N GLN A 84 0.17 8.47 8.71
CA GLN A 84 -0.39 7.65 7.64
C GLN A 84 -0.72 6.25 8.18
N PRO A 85 -1.83 5.64 7.76
CA PRO A 85 -2.08 4.24 8.08
C PRO A 85 -1.16 3.32 7.24
N VAL A 86 -0.48 2.41 7.92
CA VAL A 86 0.36 1.36 7.34
C VAL A 86 -0.28 0.00 7.58
N PHE A 87 -0.30 -0.84 6.57
CA PHE A 87 -0.94 -2.15 6.62
C PHE A 87 0.11 -3.24 6.55
N ASP A 88 0.21 -4.02 7.62
CA ASP A 88 1.00 -5.23 7.65
C ASP A 88 0.11 -6.39 7.23
N THR A 89 0.46 -6.99 6.10
CA THR A 89 -0.32 -8.07 5.50
C THR A 89 0.60 -9.21 5.05
N THR A 90 0.01 -10.25 4.47
CA THR A 90 0.75 -11.37 3.89
C THR A 90 0.38 -11.50 2.41
N PRO A 91 1.20 -12.17 1.57
CA PRO A 91 0.87 -12.40 0.17
C PRO A 91 -0.45 -13.15 -0.06
N ASN A 92 -0.97 -13.84 0.97
CA ASN A 92 -2.22 -14.61 0.91
C ASN A 92 -3.44 -13.83 1.45
N ASP A 93 -3.27 -12.58 1.87
CA ASP A 93 -4.35 -11.77 2.41
C ASP A 93 -5.30 -11.28 1.31
N ASP A 94 -6.59 -11.21 1.64
CA ASP A 94 -7.63 -10.77 0.72
C ASP A 94 -7.43 -9.32 0.26
N LEU A 95 -6.83 -8.44 1.08
CA LEU A 95 -6.48 -7.08 0.69
C LEU A 95 -5.46 -7.09 -0.44
N PHE A 96 -4.38 -7.87 -0.28
CA PHE A 96 -3.33 -7.98 -1.27
C PHE A 96 -3.87 -8.55 -2.59
N ALA A 97 -4.70 -9.59 -2.51
CA ALA A 97 -5.38 -10.16 -3.67
C ALA A 97 -6.35 -9.17 -4.34
N ALA A 98 -7.07 -8.37 -3.55
CA ALA A 98 -7.98 -7.36 -4.07
C ALA A 98 -7.23 -6.23 -4.79
N ILE A 99 -6.10 -5.77 -4.26
CA ILE A 99 -5.24 -4.76 -4.92
C ILE A 99 -4.64 -5.35 -6.21
N ALA A 100 -4.27 -6.62 -6.21
CA ALA A 100 -3.74 -7.31 -7.40
C ALA A 100 -4.75 -7.39 -8.55
N GLY A 101 -6.03 -7.62 -8.23
CA GLY A 101 -7.10 -7.81 -9.20
C GLY A 101 -7.91 -6.56 -9.53
N GLY A 102 -7.76 -5.49 -8.75
CA GLY A 102 -8.55 -4.27 -8.84
C GLY A 102 -8.08 -3.31 -9.94
N LYS A 103 -8.92 -2.33 -10.28
CA LYS A 103 -8.59 -1.24 -11.22
C LYS A 103 -8.48 0.11 -10.54
N ARG A 104 -9.19 0.30 -9.44
CA ARG A 104 -9.20 1.55 -8.66
C ARG A 104 -9.34 1.21 -7.18
N LEU A 105 -8.50 1.85 -6.38
CA LEU A 105 -8.53 1.78 -4.93
C LEU A 105 -8.92 3.15 -4.37
N VAL A 106 -9.86 3.16 -3.44
CA VAL A 106 -10.17 4.32 -2.61
C VAL A 106 -9.97 3.93 -1.17
N MET A 107 -9.14 4.66 -0.44
CA MET A 107 -8.94 4.49 0.99
C MET A 107 -9.65 5.60 1.74
N THR A 108 -10.44 5.25 2.75
CA THR A 108 -11.17 6.21 3.58
C THR A 108 -10.75 6.06 5.04
N TYR A 109 -10.24 7.14 5.62
CA TYR A 109 -9.87 7.23 7.03
C TYR A 109 -10.32 8.59 7.59
N GLN A 110 -11.00 8.59 8.74
CA GLN A 110 -11.53 9.80 9.39
C GLN A 110 -12.33 10.73 8.47
N GLY A 111 -13.08 10.16 7.52
CA GLY A 111 -13.87 10.91 6.53
C GLY A 111 -13.05 11.53 5.39
N ARG A 112 -11.73 11.40 5.40
CA ARG A 112 -10.85 11.73 4.26
C ARG A 112 -10.77 10.56 3.31
N LYS A 113 -10.61 10.87 2.03
CA LYS A 113 -10.52 9.88 0.96
C LYS A 113 -9.27 10.12 0.14
N ALA A 114 -8.52 9.05 -0.03
CA ALA A 114 -7.40 8.95 -0.93
C ALA A 114 -7.76 7.98 -2.05
N GLU A 115 -7.33 8.28 -3.28
CA GLU A 115 -7.67 7.46 -4.44
C GLU A 115 -6.46 7.24 -5.31
N THR A 116 -6.31 6.01 -5.79
CA THR A 116 -5.33 5.70 -6.82
C THR A 116 -5.87 4.72 -7.86
N ALA A 117 -5.24 4.75 -9.03
CA ALA A 117 -5.48 3.77 -10.08
C ALA A 117 -4.58 2.56 -9.87
N LEU A 118 -5.10 1.36 -10.13
CA LEU A 118 -4.38 0.09 -10.07
C LEU A 118 -4.07 -0.41 -11.50
N ARG A 119 -3.53 0.48 -12.35
CA ARG A 119 -3.16 0.22 -13.74
C ARG A 119 -1.76 -0.39 -13.87
N GLY A 120 -1.61 -1.67 -13.56
CA GLY A 120 -0.35 -2.40 -13.76
C GLY A 120 0.16 -3.10 -12.49
N SER A 121 -0.41 -2.71 -11.36
CA SER A 121 -0.26 -3.36 -10.05
C SER A 121 -0.29 -4.90 -10.11
N SER A 122 -1.13 -5.53 -10.94
CA SER A 122 -1.22 -7.01 -11.03
C SER A 122 0.11 -7.72 -11.31
N LYS A 123 0.95 -7.24 -12.24
CA LYS A 123 2.24 -7.89 -12.55
C LYS A 123 3.27 -7.66 -11.46
N ALA A 124 3.26 -6.45 -10.92
CA ALA A 124 4.20 -6.02 -9.91
C ALA A 124 3.89 -6.67 -8.55
N ILE A 125 2.61 -6.78 -8.20
CA ILE A 125 2.10 -7.52 -7.04
C ILE A 125 2.31 -9.03 -7.19
N ALA A 126 2.16 -9.60 -8.39
CA ALA A 126 2.50 -11.01 -8.63
C ALA A 126 4.01 -11.27 -8.47
N ALA A 127 4.86 -10.39 -9.00
CA ALA A 127 6.31 -10.46 -8.80
C ALA A 127 6.68 -10.34 -7.32
N MET A 128 5.99 -9.46 -6.59
CA MET A 128 6.17 -9.28 -5.16
C MET A 128 5.72 -10.50 -4.34
N GLY A 129 4.55 -11.07 -4.64
CA GLY A 129 4.07 -12.27 -3.95
C GLY A 129 5.04 -13.45 -4.12
N ALA A 130 5.59 -13.62 -5.33
CA ALA A 130 6.63 -14.62 -5.58
C ALA A 130 7.90 -14.33 -4.77
N TYR A 131 8.33 -13.08 -4.71
CA TYR A 131 9.49 -12.62 -3.96
C TYR A 131 9.35 -12.80 -2.44
N CYS A 132 8.16 -12.50 -1.89
CA CYS A 132 7.86 -12.73 -0.47
C CYS A 132 7.79 -14.20 -0.08
N ALA A 133 7.51 -15.07 -1.05
CA ALA A 133 7.44 -16.51 -0.86
C ALA A 133 8.81 -17.20 -1.05
N GLU A 134 9.85 -16.47 -1.46
CA GLU A 134 11.21 -17.01 -1.49
C GLU A 134 11.73 -17.22 -0.05
N PRO A 135 12.23 -18.42 0.29
CA PRO A 135 12.69 -18.77 1.64
C PRO A 135 13.97 -18.03 2.09
#